data_AF-A0A523F851-F1
#
_entry.id   AF-A0A523F851-F1
#
_cell.length_a   1.000
_cell.length_b   1.000
_cell.length_c   1.000
_cell.angle_alpha   90.00
_cell.angle_beta   90.00
_cell.angle_gamma   90.00
#
_symmetry.space_group_name_H-M   'P 1'
#
loop_
_entity.id
_entity.type
_entity.pdbx_description
1 polymer ?
#
loop_
_entity_poly.entity_id
_entity_poly.type
_entity_poly.pdbx_seq_one_letter_code
_entity_poly.pdbx_strand_id
1 'polypeptide(L)'
;MDISGAPVPISVGGTQDWVDPIVGARVFLDLSENFSFVVRGDIGGFGVGSDFTWNVAGLLFYDFDLFGKDASVVAGYRVLDQDFEDGSGANKFAYDVTTHGPVLGMVIRF
;
A
#
# COMPACT_ATOMS: atom_id res chain seq x y z
N MET A 1 34.76 -37.57 14.65
CA MET A 1 33.77 -36.68 15.27
C MET A 1 34.53 -35.60 16.00
N ASP A 2 34.66 -34.43 15.40
CA ASP A 2 34.43 -33.12 16.04
C ASP A 2 34.48 -32.04 14.95
N ILE A 3 33.77 -30.94 15.19
CA ILE A 3 33.04 -30.08 14.27
C ILE A 3 33.89 -28.94 13.68
N SER A 4 34.00 -28.86 12.34
CA SER A 4 34.42 -27.62 11.66
C SER A 4 33.18 -26.81 11.28
N GLY A 5 32.58 -26.15 12.26
CA GLY A 5 31.51 -25.18 12.03
C GLY A 5 32.10 -23.89 11.45
N ALA A 6 32.32 -23.84 10.14
CA ALA A 6 32.48 -22.56 9.47
C ALA A 6 31.20 -21.73 9.72
N PRO A 7 31.30 -20.44 10.06
CA PRO A 7 30.12 -19.61 10.19
C PRO A 7 29.42 -19.59 8.83
N VAL A 8 28.21 -20.14 8.75
CA VAL A 8 27.33 -19.90 7.60
C VAL A 8 27.09 -18.39 7.58
N PRO A 9 27.43 -17.66 6.51
CA PRO A 9 27.04 -16.28 6.39
C PRO A 9 25.52 -16.26 6.29
N ILE A 10 24.86 -15.97 7.40
CA ILE A 10 23.44 -15.60 7.40
C ILE A 10 23.36 -14.20 6.79
N SER A 11 23.27 -14.17 5.47
CA SER A 11 22.86 -12.98 4.73
C SER A 11 21.37 -12.74 5.00
N VAL A 12 21.07 -12.07 6.11
CA VAL A 12 19.72 -11.55 6.36
C VAL A 12 19.62 -10.23 5.61
N GLY A 13 19.30 -10.33 4.32
CA GLY A 13 19.13 -9.17 3.47
C GLY A 13 19.32 -9.53 2.00
N GLY A 14 18.21 -9.52 1.26
CA GLY A 14 18.20 -9.45 -0.19
C GLY A 14 17.38 -8.21 -0.57
N THR A 15 17.81 -7.50 -1.60
CA THR A 15 17.00 -6.44 -2.23
C THR A 15 16.38 -7.05 -3.47
N GLN A 16 15.05 -7.07 -3.52
CA GLN A 16 14.27 -7.49 -4.67
C GLN A 16 13.45 -6.29 -5.12
N ASP A 17 13.62 -5.88 -6.37
CA ASP A 17 12.86 -4.81 -6.99
C ASP A 17 11.87 -5.41 -7.99
N TRP A 18 10.66 -4.88 -8.04
CA TRP A 18 9.65 -5.26 -9.02
C TRP A 18 8.83 -4.06 -9.47
N VAL A 19 8.23 -4.17 -10.66
CA VAL A 19 7.37 -3.16 -11.24
C VAL A 19 6.07 -3.82 -11.65
N ASP A 20 4.96 -3.36 -11.09
CA ASP A 20 3.64 -3.90 -11.38
C ASP A 20 2.74 -2.91 -12.12
N PRO A 21 2.17 -3.30 -13.27
CA PRO A 21 1.07 -2.55 -13.84
C PRO A 21 -0.14 -2.63 -12.91
N ILE A 22 -0.76 -1.47 -12.65
CA ILE A 22 -2.00 -1.36 -11.87
C ILE A 22 -3.10 -0.67 -12.70
N VAL A 23 -4.35 -1.06 -12.44
CA VAL A 23 -5.54 -0.38 -12.92
C VAL A 23 -6.52 -0.22 -11.76
N GLY A 24 -7.19 0.92 -11.69
CA GLY A 24 -8.06 1.22 -10.57
C GLY A 24 -9.09 2.29 -10.86
N ALA A 25 -9.93 2.51 -9.86
CA ALA A 25 -11.00 3.49 -9.89
C ALA A 25 -11.00 4.33 -8.62
N ARG A 26 -11.61 5.51 -8.73
CA ARG A 26 -11.84 6.41 -7.60
C ARG A 26 -13.20 7.06 -7.73
N VAL A 27 -13.94 7.09 -6.63
CA VAL A 27 -15.24 7.74 -6.51
C VAL A 27 -15.12 8.85 -5.49
N PHE A 28 -15.67 10.02 -5.83
CA PHE A 28 -15.79 11.17 -4.95
C PHE A 28 -17.27 11.38 -4.65
N LEU A 29 -17.61 11.52 -3.37
CA LEU A 29 -18.97 11.74 -2.90
C LEU A 29 -18.99 12.98 -2.03
N ASP A 30 -19.68 14.02 -2.45
CA ASP A 30 -19.93 15.19 -1.62
C ASP A 30 -21.11 14.88 -0.68
N LEU A 31 -20.82 14.75 0.61
CA LEU A 31 -21.81 14.36 1.63
C LEU A 31 -22.54 15.60 2.16
N SER A 32 -21.85 16.74 2.26
CA SER A 32 -22.39 18.04 2.63
C SER A 32 -21.45 19.17 2.16
N GLU A 33 -21.77 20.42 2.50
CA GLU A 33 -20.96 21.60 2.13
C GLU A 33 -19.50 21.54 2.60
N ASN A 34 -19.23 20.82 3.70
CA ASN A 34 -17.88 20.72 4.29
C ASN A 34 -17.37 19.28 4.41
N PHE A 35 -18.12 18.28 3.94
CA PHE A 35 -17.71 16.89 4.05
C PHE A 35 -17.77 16.20 2.70
N SER A 36 -16.64 15.59 2.31
CA SER A 36 -16.57 14.71 1.15
C SER A 36 -15.96 13.36 1.54
N PHE A 37 -16.40 12.30 0.88
CA PHE A 37 -15.88 10.96 1.06
C PHE A 37 -15.31 10.43 -0.25
N VAL A 38 -14.11 9.86 -0.18
CA VAL A 38 -13.41 9.29 -1.32
C VAL A 38 -13.20 7.81 -1.07
N VAL A 39 -13.68 7.00 -2.02
CA VAL A 39 -13.33 5.57 -2.10
C VAL A 39 -12.42 5.38 -3.29
N ARG A 40 -11.31 4.68 -3.08
CA ARG A 40 -10.39 4.30 -4.17
C ARG A 40 -10.03 2.84 -4.04
N GLY A 41 -9.80 2.20 -5.18
CA GLY A 41 -9.19 0.89 -5.20
C GLY A 41 -8.54 0.60 -6.53
N ASP A 42 -7.55 -0.29 -6.50
CA ASP A 42 -6.77 -0.71 -7.65
C ASP A 42 -6.36 -2.18 -7.50
N ILE A 43 -6.13 -2.82 -8.64
CA ILE A 43 -5.59 -4.16 -8.76
C ILE A 43 -4.41 -4.16 -9.72
N GLY A 44 -3.47 -5.07 -9.55
CA GLY A 44 -2.28 -5.19 -10.39
C GLY A 44 -1.55 -6.49 -10.20
N GLY A 45 -0.28 -6.50 -10.60
CA GLY A 45 0.56 -7.69 -10.45
C GLY A 45 0.18 -8.77 -11.45
N PHE A 46 -0.11 -8.43 -12.70
CA PHE A 46 -0.57 -9.40 -13.71
C PHE A 46 0.57 -10.33 -14.22
N GLY A 47 1.43 -10.83 -13.33
CA GLY A 47 2.57 -11.71 -13.62
C GLY A 47 3.82 -11.01 -14.14
N VAL A 48 3.92 -9.68 -13.98
CA VAL A 48 5.10 -8.88 -14.41
C VAL A 48 6.11 -8.72 -13.28
N GLY A 49 5.63 -8.37 -12.08
CA GLY A 49 6.41 -8.33 -10.85
C GLY A 49 5.80 -9.27 -9.82
N SER A 50 4.58 -8.99 -9.37
CA SER A 50 3.76 -9.86 -8.52
C SER A 50 2.80 -10.72 -9.34
N ASP A 51 2.18 -11.73 -8.69
CA ASP A 51 1.12 -12.58 -9.25
C ASP A 51 -0.27 -11.94 -9.08
N PHE A 52 -0.45 -11.21 -7.98
CA PHE A 52 -1.60 -10.36 -7.74
C PHE A 52 -1.30 -9.33 -6.66
N THR A 53 -1.76 -8.10 -6.85
CA THR A 53 -1.83 -7.10 -5.78
C THR A 53 -3.14 -6.35 -5.84
N TRP A 54 -3.68 -5.98 -4.69
CA TRP A 54 -4.83 -5.09 -4.63
C TRP A 54 -4.71 -4.06 -3.50
N ASN A 55 -5.29 -2.90 -3.73
CA ASN A 55 -5.39 -1.83 -2.75
C ASN A 55 -6.81 -1.29 -2.67
N VAL A 56 -7.25 -0.96 -1.47
CA VAL A 56 -8.49 -0.18 -1.26
C VAL A 56 -8.30 0.83 -0.14
N ALA A 57 -8.92 1.99 -0.26
CA ALA A 57 -9.00 2.97 0.82
C ALA A 57 -10.33 3.73 0.80
N GLY A 58 -10.84 4.02 2.00
CA GLY A 58 -11.93 4.96 2.23
C GLY A 58 -11.44 6.14 3.06
N LEU A 59 -11.67 7.36 2.58
CA LEU A 59 -11.13 8.59 3.15
C LEU A 59 -12.23 9.64 3.30
N LEU A 60 -12.46 10.11 4.51
CA LEU A 60 -13.34 11.23 4.83
C LEU A 60 -12.52 12.53 4.90
N PHE A 61 -13.03 13.56 4.25
CA PHE A 61 -12.47 14.91 4.24
C PHE A 61 -13.44 15.82 4.97
N TYR A 62 -12.88 16.70 5.81
CA TYR A 62 -13.60 17.84 6.36
C TYR A 62 -12.91 19.12 5.93
N ASP A 63 -13.61 19.95 5.17
CA ASP A 63 -13.10 21.18 4.54
C ASP A 63 -13.40 22.41 5.41
N PHE A 64 -12.39 23.26 5.59
CA PHE A 64 -12.45 24.47 6.42
C PHE A 64 -11.47 25.56 5.94
N ASP A 65 -11.72 26.81 6.31
CA ASP A 65 -10.78 27.91 6.12
C ASP A 65 -9.64 27.84 7.15
N LEU A 66 -8.41 27.88 6.66
CA LEU A 66 -7.21 27.98 7.46
C LEU A 66 -6.43 29.25 7.08
N PHE A 67 -6.78 30.36 7.73
CA PHE A 67 -6.16 31.67 7.54
C PHE A 67 -6.34 32.21 6.12
N GLY A 68 -7.54 32.13 5.57
CA GLY A 68 -7.86 32.58 4.21
C GLY A 68 -7.45 31.59 3.12
N LYS A 69 -7.31 30.30 3.46
CA LYS A 69 -6.93 29.22 2.54
C LYS A 69 -7.81 28.00 2.75
N ASP A 70 -8.19 27.35 1.66
CA ASP A 70 -8.96 26.11 1.72
C ASP A 70 -8.07 24.97 2.23
N ALA A 71 -8.45 24.41 3.38
CA ALA A 71 -7.78 23.27 3.98
C ALA A 71 -8.78 22.12 4.23
N SER A 72 -8.25 20.90 4.30
CA SER A 72 -9.02 19.73 4.70
C SER A 72 -8.25 18.93 5.74
N VAL A 73 -8.93 18.42 6.76
CA VAL A 73 -8.42 17.28 7.54
C VAL A 73 -8.94 16.00 6.92
N VAL A 74 -8.11 14.97 6.92
CA VAL A 74 -8.40 13.67 6.29
C VAL A 74 -8.30 12.58 7.33
N ALA A 75 -9.30 11.71 7.39
CA ALA A 75 -9.28 10.49 8.19
C ALA A 75 -9.82 9.33 7.38
N GLY A 76 -9.28 8.13 7.58
CA GLY A 76 -9.74 6.96 6.84
C GLY A 76 -9.02 5.69 7.20
N TYR A 77 -9.17 4.71 6.31
CA TYR A 77 -8.57 3.39 6.47
C TYR A 77 -8.13 2.85 5.13
N ARG A 78 -7.00 2.15 5.10
CA ARG A 78 -6.44 1.54 3.90
C ARG A 78 -6.12 0.07 4.15
N VAL A 79 -6.37 -0.76 3.15
CA VAL A 79 -5.90 -2.14 3.06
C VAL A 79 -5.10 -2.28 1.77
N LEU A 80 -3.98 -2.98 1.84
CA LEU A 80 -3.08 -3.34 0.75
C LEU A 80 -2.72 -4.79 0.91
N ASP A 81 -2.71 -5.51 -0.19
CA ASP A 81 -2.36 -6.91 -0.22
C ASP A 81 -1.46 -7.16 -1.43
N GLN A 82 -0.41 -7.93 -1.21
CA GLN A 82 0.61 -8.22 -2.20
C GLN A 82 0.96 -9.70 -2.10
N ASP A 83 0.68 -10.42 -3.18
CA ASP A 83 1.07 -11.80 -3.39
C ASP A 83 2.21 -11.83 -4.42
N PHE A 84 3.43 -12.06 -3.92
CA PHE A 84 4.63 -12.19 -4.74
C PHE A 84 5.21 -13.59 -4.56
N GLU A 85 5.28 -14.37 -5.64
CA GLU A 85 6.01 -15.63 -5.68
C GLU A 85 7.18 -15.52 -6.66
N ASP A 86 8.42 -15.73 -6.19
CA ASP A 86 9.60 -15.83 -7.07
C ASP A 86 10.49 -17.03 -6.67
N GLY A 87 11.10 -17.66 -7.67
CA GLY A 87 12.00 -18.81 -7.52
C GLY A 87 11.34 -20.20 -7.51
N SER A 88 12.18 -21.25 -7.47
CA SER A 88 11.75 -22.66 -7.35
C SER A 88 12.70 -23.46 -6.44
N GLY A 89 12.21 -24.55 -5.84
CA GLY A 89 13.00 -25.41 -4.96
C GLY A 89 13.40 -24.72 -3.65
N ALA A 90 14.67 -24.82 -3.26
CA ALA A 90 15.20 -24.24 -2.01
C ALA A 90 15.29 -22.70 -2.02
N ASN A 91 14.99 -22.05 -3.15
CA ASN A 91 15.05 -20.59 -3.34
C ASN A 91 13.66 -19.96 -3.53
N LYS A 92 12.55 -20.65 -3.18
CA LYS A 92 11.20 -20.07 -3.27
C LYS A 92 11.06 -18.96 -2.22
N PHE A 93 10.88 -17.73 -2.67
CA PHE A 93 10.46 -16.61 -1.86
C PHE A 93 8.97 -16.37 -2.13
N ALA A 94 8.13 -16.72 -1.15
CA ALA A 94 6.70 -16.41 -1.16
C ALA A 94 6.47 -15.26 -0.18
N TYR A 95 5.95 -14.15 -0.68
CA TYR A 95 5.62 -12.96 0.09
C TYR A 95 4.13 -12.69 -0.09
N ASP A 96 3.35 -13.23 0.85
CA ASP A 96 1.93 -12.99 1.04
C ASP A 96 1.82 -12.08 2.27
N VAL A 97 1.56 -10.79 2.02
CA VAL A 97 1.48 -9.78 3.08
C VAL A 97 0.30 -8.85 2.87
N THR A 98 -0.70 -8.99 3.73
CA THR A 98 -1.75 -7.99 3.91
C THR A 98 -1.31 -6.92 4.91
N THR A 99 -1.25 -5.66 4.46
CA THR A 99 -1.03 -4.48 5.31
C THR A 99 -2.30 -3.65 5.39
N HIS A 100 -2.74 -3.30 6.60
CA HIS A 100 -3.88 -2.41 6.78
C HIS A 100 -3.73 -1.47 7.96
N GLY A 101 -4.38 -0.31 7.90
CA GLY A 101 -4.33 0.63 9.01
C GLY A 101 -5.05 1.96 8.77
N PRO A 102 -5.12 2.79 9.83
CA PRO A 102 -5.71 4.11 9.75
C PRO A 102 -4.87 5.05 8.90
N VAL A 103 -5.55 5.99 8.25
CA VAL A 103 -4.95 7.11 7.53
C VAL A 103 -5.41 8.39 8.20
N LEU A 104 -4.47 9.27 8.53
CA LEU A 104 -4.73 10.61 9.04
C LEU A 104 -3.85 11.60 8.28
N GLY A 105 -4.38 12.77 7.94
CA GLY A 105 -3.63 13.76 7.18
C GLY A 105 -4.30 15.13 7.11
N MET A 106 -3.61 16.06 6.46
CA MET A 106 -4.08 17.41 6.18
C MET A 106 -3.72 17.80 4.75
N VAL A 107 -4.65 18.45 4.07
CA VAL A 107 -4.47 18.99 2.71
C VAL A 107 -4.64 20.51 2.78
N ILE A 108 -3.73 21.26 2.17
CA ILE A 108 -3.81 22.73 2.08
C ILE A 108 -3.74 23.09 0.60
N ARG A 109 -4.67 23.91 0.13
CA ARG A 109 -4.74 24.43 -1.26
C ARG A 109 -4.29 25.89 -1.26
N PHE A 110 -3.54 26.28 -2.29
CA PHE A 110 -2.91 27.61 -2.45
C PHE A 110 -3.33 28.26 -3.76
#